data_AF-A0A7C9J1Q1-F1
#
_entry.id   AF-A0A7C9J1Q1-F1
#
_cell.length_a   1.000
_cell.length_b   1.000
_cell.length_c   1.000
_cell.angle_alpha   90.00
_cell.angle_beta   90.00
_cell.angle_gamma   90.00
#
_symmetry.space_group_name_H-M   'P 1'
#
loop_
_entity.id
_entity.type
_entity.pdbx_description
1 polymer ?
#
loop_
_entity_poly.entity_id
_entity_poly.type
_entity_poly.pdbx_seq_one_letter_code
_entity_poly.pdbx_strand_id
1 'polypeptide(L)'
;MNDIDDLIASLARVEPGRPGADPSGAGARTLLAQITVRKPANRTRRIGLALAGAAAAAGVVLLQAGSPSYAVTKDADGVVWIKIHDFGDVSGLRADLAGLGVSAMVDSVPAGHWCREPRGETILDPAPGLYSLPQDGPVFTMRIDGNLLEPDQTIVFTVGAGGSVSTLVYRGPVAPCELVPRPPFDGEMTDEPFRFADVPGIEGRTVGEVLPGLREEAVEFMVIDIPPGNPGGWGTGPIRKKVDHDWHVWGAVRFSGDPGTLVLLVTEENLGRNPVTGD
;
A
#
# COMPACT_ATOMS: atom_id res chain seq x y z
N MET A 1 13.66 -50.33 -5.96
CA MET A 1 13.16 -49.40 -7.00
C MET A 1 12.98 -48.10 -6.26
N ASN A 2 13.91 -47.16 -6.48
CA ASN A 2 14.20 -46.11 -5.51
C ASN A 2 13.25 -44.92 -5.69
N ASP A 3 12.84 -44.31 -4.56
CA ASP A 3 12.05 -43.08 -4.45
C ASP A 3 12.57 -41.92 -5.33
N ILE A 4 13.85 -41.99 -5.72
CA ILE A 4 14.53 -41.03 -6.60
C ILE A 4 14.08 -41.19 -8.06
N ASP A 5 13.82 -42.41 -8.52
CA ASP A 5 13.42 -42.67 -9.91
C ASP A 5 11.99 -42.14 -10.18
N ASP A 6 11.10 -42.26 -9.19
CA ASP A 6 9.74 -41.69 -9.25
C ASP A 6 9.76 -40.16 -9.16
N LEU A 7 10.70 -39.58 -8.39
CA LEU A 7 10.93 -38.13 -8.33
C LEU A 7 11.44 -37.59 -9.68
N ILE A 8 12.39 -38.26 -10.32
CA ILE A 8 12.90 -37.86 -11.64
C ILE A 8 11.80 -37.99 -12.71
N ALA A 9 10.96 -39.03 -12.64
CA ALA A 9 9.81 -39.18 -13.53
C ALA A 9 8.75 -38.08 -13.34
N SER A 10 8.60 -37.53 -12.12
CA SER A 10 7.70 -36.41 -11.84
C SER A 10 8.24 -35.05 -12.33
N LEU A 11 9.56 -34.87 -12.33
CA LEU A 11 10.24 -33.65 -12.76
C LEU A 11 10.36 -33.53 -14.29
N ALA A 12 10.22 -34.63 -15.02
CA ALA A 12 10.27 -34.65 -16.49
C ALA A 12 9.07 -33.95 -17.18
N ARG A 13 8.14 -33.34 -16.43
CA ARG A 13 6.90 -32.77 -16.96
C ARG A 13 6.92 -31.26 -17.22
N VAL A 14 8.09 -30.61 -17.19
CA VAL A 14 8.22 -29.18 -17.56
C VAL A 14 9.37 -29.01 -18.54
N GLU A 15 9.06 -29.07 -19.83
CA GLU A 15 9.97 -28.64 -20.90
C GLU A 15 9.98 -27.10 -20.98
N PRO A 16 11.16 -26.45 -20.99
CA PRO A 16 11.25 -25.00 -21.20
C PRO A 16 10.62 -24.60 -22.53
N GLY A 17 9.69 -23.63 -22.51
CA GLY A 17 9.08 -23.04 -23.71
C GLY A 17 7.62 -23.43 -23.99
N ARG A 18 6.94 -24.17 -23.11
CA ARG A 18 5.48 -24.39 -23.20
C ARG A 18 4.67 -23.46 -22.29
N PRO A 19 3.40 -23.15 -22.63
CA PRO A 19 2.50 -22.38 -21.77
C PRO A 19 2.37 -23.04 -20.39
N GLY A 20 2.74 -22.31 -19.33
CA GLY A 20 2.72 -22.81 -17.94
C GLY A 20 4.08 -23.21 -17.36
N ALA A 21 5.18 -23.08 -18.12
CA ALA A 21 6.54 -23.31 -17.66
C ALA A 21 7.23 -22.06 -17.04
N ASP A 22 6.46 -21.00 -16.79
CA ASP A 22 6.95 -19.81 -16.10
C ASP A 22 7.26 -20.17 -14.62
N PRO A 23 8.44 -19.81 -14.08
CA PRO A 23 8.76 -20.01 -12.66
C PRO A 23 7.73 -19.39 -11.69
N SER A 24 6.89 -18.46 -12.17
CA SER A 24 5.80 -17.84 -11.42
C SER A 24 4.42 -18.46 -11.68
N GLY A 25 4.30 -19.43 -12.58
CA GLY A 25 3.06 -20.04 -13.02
C GLY A 25 2.41 -20.98 -12.00
N ALA A 26 1.11 -21.26 -12.18
CA ALA A 26 0.32 -22.10 -11.27
C ALA A 26 0.92 -23.50 -11.05
N GLY A 27 1.61 -24.06 -12.05
CA GLY A 27 2.33 -25.33 -11.95
C GLY A 27 3.51 -25.29 -10.97
N ALA A 28 4.35 -24.24 -11.05
CA ALA A 28 5.49 -24.04 -10.15
C ALA A 28 5.04 -23.79 -8.70
N ARG A 29 3.94 -23.03 -8.51
CA ARG A 29 3.35 -22.78 -7.19
C ARG A 29 2.79 -24.05 -6.55
N THR A 30 2.18 -24.93 -7.32
CA THR A 30 1.66 -26.21 -6.82
C THR A 30 2.80 -27.15 -6.39
N LEU A 31 3.91 -27.16 -7.11
CA LEU A 31 5.11 -27.93 -6.76
C LEU A 31 5.74 -27.42 -5.46
N LEU A 32 5.88 -26.10 -5.30
CA LEU A 32 6.39 -25.48 -4.06
C LEU A 32 5.49 -25.78 -2.85
N ALA A 33 4.17 -25.78 -3.04
CA ALA A 33 3.22 -26.17 -2.00
C ALA A 33 3.38 -27.65 -1.59
N GLN A 34 3.67 -28.56 -2.53
CA GLN A 34 3.91 -29.97 -2.21
C GLN A 34 5.25 -30.20 -1.50
N ILE A 35 6.29 -29.44 -1.81
CA ILE A 35 7.60 -29.54 -1.15
C ILE A 35 7.53 -29.00 0.28
N THR A 36 6.74 -27.95 0.52
CA THR A 36 6.60 -27.31 1.84
C THR A 36 5.67 -28.06 2.82
N VAL A 37 4.84 -28.98 2.32
CA VAL A 37 3.88 -29.77 3.15
C VAL A 37 4.53 -30.95 3.90
N ARG A 38 5.80 -31.29 3.67
CA ARG A 38 6.49 -32.32 4.47
C ARG A 38 6.90 -31.79 5.86
N LYS A 39 5.93 -31.85 6.78
CA LYS A 39 6.07 -31.68 8.24
C LYS A 39 7.23 -32.55 8.79
N PRO A 40 8.17 -32.01 9.58
CA PRO A 40 9.05 -32.86 10.38
C PRO A 40 8.25 -33.46 11.55
N ALA A 41 8.10 -34.79 11.54
CA ALA A 41 7.64 -35.53 12.69
C ALA A 41 8.76 -35.60 13.73
N ASN A 42 8.60 -35.01 14.93
CA ASN A 42 8.91 -35.69 16.19
C ASN A 42 8.68 -34.90 17.49
N ARG A 43 8.15 -35.66 18.45
CA ARG A 43 8.43 -35.73 19.90
C ARG A 43 8.25 -34.49 20.78
N THR A 44 7.15 -34.55 21.52
CA THR A 44 7.00 -34.10 22.92
C THR A 44 8.28 -34.27 23.76
N ARG A 45 8.77 -33.14 24.31
CA ARG A 45 9.57 -33.11 25.54
C ARG A 45 9.13 -31.92 26.40
N ARG A 46 8.58 -32.22 27.57
CA ARG A 46 8.35 -31.29 28.69
C ARG A 46 9.67 -31.06 29.40
N ILE A 47 10.14 -29.81 29.48
CA ILE A 47 11.11 -29.25 30.45
C ILE A 47 10.74 -27.76 30.48
N GLY A 48 10.32 -27.09 31.55
CA GLY A 48 10.82 -27.04 32.92
C GLY A 48 11.22 -25.58 33.17
N LEU A 49 10.41 -24.82 33.93
CA LEU A 49 10.66 -23.41 34.27
C LEU A 49 12.01 -23.29 34.99
N ALA A 50 12.88 -22.40 34.50
CA ALA A 50 14.02 -21.88 35.24
C ALA A 50 14.06 -20.36 35.10
N LEU A 51 13.78 -19.68 36.21
CA LEU A 51 13.99 -18.25 36.42
C LEU A 51 15.48 -17.98 36.66
N ALA A 52 16.12 -17.13 35.86
CA ALA A 52 17.33 -16.39 36.23
C ALA A 52 17.62 -15.23 35.27
N GLY A 53 17.72 -14.01 35.81
CA GLY A 53 18.82 -13.07 35.51
C GLY A 53 18.72 -12.13 34.31
N ALA A 54 18.17 -10.94 34.57
CA ALA A 54 18.53 -9.60 34.06
C ALA A 54 19.31 -9.44 32.73
N ALA A 55 18.64 -8.82 31.76
CA ALA A 55 19.19 -7.75 30.94
C ALA A 55 18.04 -6.81 30.52
N ALA A 56 18.17 -5.51 30.79
CA ALA A 56 17.24 -4.50 30.32
C ALA A 56 17.36 -4.38 28.80
N ALA A 57 16.60 -5.18 28.07
CA ALA A 57 16.24 -4.89 26.70
C ALA A 57 14.95 -4.07 26.74
N ALA A 58 14.93 -2.92 26.05
CA ALA A 58 13.69 -2.17 25.80
C ALA A 58 12.62 -3.18 25.34
N GLY A 59 11.60 -3.36 26.17
CA GLY A 59 10.62 -4.42 26.02
C GLY A 59 9.74 -4.14 24.81
N VAL A 60 10.08 -4.72 23.68
CA VAL A 60 9.13 -4.83 22.57
C VAL A 60 8.06 -5.83 23.02
N VAL A 61 6.93 -5.34 23.49
CA VAL A 61 5.76 -6.18 23.73
C VAL A 61 5.12 -6.48 22.37
N LEU A 62 5.64 -7.51 21.70
CA LEU A 62 5.10 -8.01 20.42
C LEU A 62 3.82 -8.80 20.70
N LEU A 63 2.67 -8.15 20.61
CA LEU A 63 1.38 -8.84 20.47
C LEU A 63 1.26 -9.29 19.02
N GLN A 64 1.51 -10.58 18.79
CA GLN A 64 1.41 -11.23 17.48
C GLN A 64 0.03 -11.89 17.32
N ALA A 65 -0.68 -11.52 16.25
CA ALA A 65 -1.89 -12.19 15.77
C ALA A 65 -1.73 -12.49 14.27
N GLY A 66 -2.40 -13.51 13.75
CA GLY A 66 -2.33 -13.82 12.32
C GLY A 66 -2.69 -15.25 11.91
N SER A 67 -2.67 -15.45 10.61
CA SER A 67 -2.91 -16.73 9.92
C SER A 67 -1.85 -16.94 8.83
N PRO A 68 -1.84 -18.05 8.08
CA PRO A 68 -0.94 -18.18 6.92
C PRO A 68 -1.14 -17.07 5.87
N SER A 69 -2.31 -16.43 5.85
CA SER A 69 -2.67 -15.36 4.91
C SER A 69 -2.14 -13.99 5.33
N TYR A 70 -1.95 -13.72 6.62
CA TYR A 70 -1.45 -12.43 7.10
C TYR A 70 -0.84 -12.51 8.51
N ALA A 71 -0.04 -11.53 8.88
CA ALA A 71 0.46 -11.32 10.23
C ALA A 71 0.27 -9.86 10.66
N VAL A 72 -0.11 -9.66 11.92
CA VAL A 72 -0.24 -8.34 12.53
C VAL A 72 0.59 -8.28 13.81
N THR A 73 1.34 -7.20 13.97
CA THR A 73 2.11 -6.94 15.19
C THR A 73 1.93 -5.51 15.63
N LYS A 74 1.69 -5.29 16.93
CA LYS A 74 1.75 -3.96 17.55
C LYS A 74 3.07 -3.82 18.31
N ASP A 75 3.78 -2.71 18.10
CA ASP A 75 4.95 -2.37 18.88
C ASP A 75 4.61 -1.51 20.11
N ALA A 76 5.63 -1.17 20.90
CA ALA A 76 5.48 -0.40 22.13
C ALA A 76 5.04 1.06 21.87
N ASP A 77 5.32 1.57 20.69
CA ASP A 77 4.93 2.93 20.29
C ASP A 77 3.47 2.98 19.81
N GLY A 78 2.80 1.83 19.71
CA GLY A 78 1.41 1.73 19.30
C GLY A 78 1.21 1.59 17.79
N VAL A 79 2.31 1.46 17.03
CA VAL A 79 2.28 1.24 15.59
C VAL A 79 1.96 -0.23 15.32
N VAL A 80 0.96 -0.44 14.47
CA VAL A 80 0.49 -1.74 14.02
C VAL A 80 1.06 -2.01 12.64
N TRP A 81 1.92 -3.01 12.55
CA TRP A 81 2.48 -3.52 11.30
C TRP A 81 1.63 -4.67 10.78
N ILE A 82 1.29 -4.60 9.50
CA ILE A 82 0.45 -5.57 8.80
C ILE A 82 1.26 -6.15 7.66
N LYS A 83 1.34 -7.47 7.59
CA LYS A 83 1.94 -8.23 6.49
C LYS A 83 0.87 -9.13 5.89
N ILE A 84 0.60 -9.02 4.60
CA ILE A 84 -0.40 -9.84 3.91
C ILE A 84 0.31 -10.68 2.85
N HIS A 85 0.17 -11.99 2.99
CA HIS A 85 0.67 -13.00 2.05
C HIS A 85 -0.42 -13.43 1.06
N ASP A 86 -1.67 -13.41 1.52
CA ASP A 86 -2.86 -13.78 0.77
C ASP A 86 -4.07 -13.03 1.31
N PHE A 87 -4.96 -12.56 0.44
CA PHE A 87 -6.10 -11.74 0.83
C PHE A 87 -7.38 -12.55 1.11
N GLY A 88 -7.28 -13.87 1.27
CA GLY A 88 -8.42 -14.76 1.49
C GLY A 88 -9.07 -14.62 2.87
N ASP A 89 -8.37 -14.05 3.86
CA ASP A 89 -8.86 -13.96 5.25
C ASP A 89 -9.03 -12.50 5.74
N VAL A 90 -9.83 -11.73 5.00
CA VAL A 90 -10.14 -10.33 5.38
C VAL A 90 -10.90 -10.22 6.70
N SER A 91 -11.75 -11.21 7.03
CA SER A 91 -12.49 -11.20 8.30
C SER A 91 -11.57 -11.44 9.50
N GLY A 92 -10.58 -12.34 9.38
CA GLY A 92 -9.57 -12.56 10.40
C GLY A 92 -8.72 -11.30 10.59
N LEU A 93 -8.22 -10.71 9.50
CA LEU A 93 -7.41 -9.49 9.58
C LEU A 93 -8.15 -8.35 10.29
N ARG A 94 -9.43 -8.14 9.95
CA ARG A 94 -10.28 -7.14 10.61
C ARG A 94 -10.44 -7.40 12.11
N ALA A 95 -10.67 -8.66 12.50
CA ALA A 95 -10.82 -9.04 13.90
C ALA A 95 -9.54 -8.83 14.71
N ASP A 96 -8.38 -9.19 14.13
CA ASP A 96 -7.08 -9.00 14.76
C ASP A 96 -6.71 -7.52 14.93
N LEU A 97 -7.01 -6.68 13.93
CA LEU A 97 -6.84 -5.23 14.03
C LEU A 97 -7.71 -4.63 15.14
N ALA A 98 -8.98 -5.05 15.24
CA ALA A 98 -9.87 -4.63 16.31
C ALA A 98 -9.34 -5.07 17.70
N GLY A 99 -8.79 -6.29 17.81
CA GLY A 99 -8.15 -6.79 19.03
C GLY A 99 -6.92 -5.98 19.47
N LEU A 100 -6.27 -5.28 18.53
CA LEU A 100 -5.16 -4.37 18.79
C LEU A 100 -5.57 -2.91 19.01
N GLY A 101 -6.89 -2.65 19.03
CA GLY A 101 -7.48 -1.32 19.25
C GLY A 101 -7.50 -0.44 18.01
N VAL A 102 -7.37 -1.01 16.80
CA VAL A 102 -7.48 -0.26 15.54
C VAL A 102 -8.90 -0.40 14.99
N SER A 103 -9.58 0.73 14.81
CA SER A 103 -10.88 0.81 14.13
C SER A 103 -10.67 0.66 12.63
N ALA A 104 -10.76 -0.58 12.12
CA ALA A 104 -10.51 -0.89 10.72
C ALA A 104 -11.66 -1.69 10.08
N MET A 105 -11.87 -1.43 8.78
CA MET A 105 -12.65 -2.28 7.89
C MET A 105 -11.73 -2.83 6.81
N VAL A 106 -11.90 -4.11 6.48
CA VAL A 106 -11.13 -4.77 5.42
C VAL A 106 -12.11 -5.40 4.45
N ASP A 107 -12.11 -4.92 3.22
CA ASP A 107 -13.00 -5.37 2.16
C ASP A 107 -12.21 -6.13 1.09
N SER A 108 -12.83 -7.18 0.55
CA SER A 108 -12.34 -7.92 -0.61
C SER A 108 -13.31 -7.73 -1.77
N VAL A 109 -12.78 -7.28 -2.90
CA VAL A 109 -13.56 -6.93 -4.08
C VAL A 109 -13.14 -7.81 -5.25
N PRO A 110 -14.05 -8.62 -5.84
CA PRO A 110 -13.73 -9.46 -6.97
C PRO A 110 -13.47 -8.64 -8.25
N ALA A 111 -12.92 -9.29 -9.27
CA ALA A 111 -12.66 -8.67 -10.55
C ALA A 111 -13.96 -8.08 -11.15
N GLY A 112 -13.84 -6.92 -11.79
CA GLY A 112 -14.97 -6.23 -12.40
C GLY A 112 -15.97 -5.63 -11.42
N HIS A 113 -15.64 -5.50 -10.13
CA HIS A 113 -16.50 -4.87 -9.12
C HIS A 113 -15.76 -3.76 -8.36
N TRP A 114 -16.53 -2.98 -7.61
CA TRP A 114 -16.07 -2.03 -6.59
C TRP A 114 -17.11 -1.94 -5.47
N CYS A 115 -16.71 -1.37 -4.32
CA CYS A 115 -17.66 -1.02 -3.28
C CYS A 115 -18.43 0.23 -3.69
N ARG A 116 -19.75 0.21 -3.56
CA ARG A 116 -20.59 1.39 -3.76
C ARG A 116 -20.22 2.46 -2.74
N GLU A 117 -19.98 3.67 -3.21
CA GLU A 117 -19.75 4.86 -2.39
C GLU A 117 -20.94 5.85 -2.48
N PRO A 118 -21.15 6.74 -1.49
CA PRO A 118 -20.38 6.86 -0.24
C PRO A 118 -20.80 5.82 0.81
N ARG A 119 -19.81 5.29 1.55
CA ARG A 119 -20.02 4.37 2.69
C ARG A 119 -19.97 5.08 4.06
N GLY A 120 -19.62 6.36 4.03
CA GLY A 120 -19.50 7.24 5.18
C GLY A 120 -18.97 8.61 4.74
N GLU A 121 -18.67 9.48 5.71
CA GLU A 121 -17.99 10.75 5.46
C GLU A 121 -16.48 10.52 5.38
N THR A 122 -15.87 10.69 4.20
CA THR A 122 -14.43 10.51 4.00
C THR A 122 -13.63 11.68 4.58
N ILE A 123 -12.54 11.37 5.29
CA ILE A 123 -11.53 12.34 5.72
C ILE A 123 -10.47 12.44 4.63
N LEU A 124 -10.41 13.60 3.96
CA LEU A 124 -9.52 13.83 2.81
C LEU A 124 -8.08 14.17 3.22
N ASP A 125 -7.88 14.63 4.46
CA ASP A 125 -6.57 15.03 5.00
C ASP A 125 -6.34 14.32 6.35
N PRO A 126 -6.08 13.00 6.35
CA PRO A 126 -5.79 12.27 7.57
C PRO A 126 -4.45 12.74 8.18
N ALA A 127 -4.27 12.50 9.49
CA ALA A 127 -3.06 12.89 10.19
C ALA A 127 -1.79 12.36 9.46
N PRO A 128 -0.79 13.22 9.20
CA PRO A 128 0.45 12.79 8.56
C PRO A 128 1.08 11.61 9.29
N GLY A 129 1.43 10.56 8.56
CA GLY A 129 2.03 9.36 9.13
C GLY A 129 1.07 8.37 9.77
N LEU A 130 -0.26 8.61 9.72
CA LEU A 130 -1.29 7.68 10.21
C LEU A 130 -1.15 6.28 9.62
N TYR A 131 -0.87 6.17 8.32
CA TYR A 131 -0.60 4.91 7.66
C TYR A 131 0.52 5.04 6.64
N SER A 132 1.12 3.91 6.26
CA SER A 132 1.98 3.85 5.07
C SER A 132 1.20 3.28 3.89
N LEU A 133 1.54 3.75 2.70
CA LEU A 133 1.17 3.02 1.49
C LEU A 133 1.80 1.62 1.50
N PRO A 134 1.19 0.66 0.80
CA PRO A 134 1.76 -0.66 0.62
C PRO A 134 3.16 -0.56 0.03
N GLN A 135 4.11 -1.30 0.61
CA GLN A 135 5.44 -1.45 0.01
C GLN A 135 5.46 -2.59 -1.00
N ASP A 136 6.08 -2.35 -2.16
CA ASP A 136 6.27 -3.35 -3.19
C ASP A 136 7.20 -4.48 -2.71
N GLY A 137 6.79 -5.72 -2.94
CA GLY A 137 7.55 -6.90 -2.54
C GLY A 137 6.74 -8.19 -2.63
N PRO A 138 7.35 -9.35 -2.31
CA PRO A 138 6.64 -10.64 -2.30
C PRO A 138 5.57 -10.72 -1.20
N VAL A 139 5.57 -9.77 -0.25
CA VAL A 139 4.63 -9.68 0.86
C VAL A 139 4.17 -8.23 0.95
N PHE A 140 2.86 -8.04 0.89
CA PHE A 140 2.25 -6.74 1.08
C PHE A 140 2.51 -6.28 2.51
N THR A 141 3.18 -5.14 2.70
CA THR A 141 3.50 -4.62 4.03
C THR A 141 3.01 -3.19 4.19
N MET A 142 2.32 -2.91 5.29
CA MET A 142 1.90 -1.56 5.67
C MET A 142 1.95 -1.36 7.19
N ARG A 143 1.95 -0.10 7.63
CA ARG A 143 1.80 0.27 9.04
C ARG A 143 0.60 1.18 9.25
N ILE A 144 0.04 1.14 10.46
CA ILE A 144 -0.97 2.06 10.99
C ILE A 144 -0.47 2.55 12.34
N ASP A 145 -0.36 3.86 12.54
CA ASP A 145 -0.15 4.42 13.87
C ASP A 145 -1.50 4.59 14.56
N GLY A 146 -1.81 3.66 15.48
CA GLY A 146 -3.08 3.68 16.19
C GLY A 146 -3.29 4.90 17.09
N ASN A 147 -2.23 5.65 17.43
CA ASN A 147 -2.35 6.86 18.24
C ASN A 147 -2.74 8.08 17.41
N LEU A 148 -2.53 8.03 16.09
CA LEU A 148 -2.91 9.08 15.15
C LEU A 148 -4.34 8.89 14.60
N LEU A 149 -4.94 7.72 14.83
CA LEU A 149 -6.33 7.45 14.45
C LEU A 149 -7.26 8.01 15.52
N GLU A 150 -8.07 9.02 15.19
CA GLU A 150 -9.00 9.59 16.16
C GLU A 150 -10.06 8.56 16.58
N PRO A 151 -10.63 8.65 17.81
CA PRO A 151 -11.62 7.69 18.29
C PRO A 151 -12.88 7.58 17.43
N ASP A 152 -13.22 8.65 16.70
CA ASP A 152 -14.32 8.71 15.73
C ASP A 152 -13.84 8.48 14.30
N GLN A 153 -12.70 7.83 14.06
CA GLN A 153 -12.23 7.49 12.73
C GLN A 153 -12.19 5.97 12.51
N THR A 154 -12.41 5.56 11.26
CA THR A 154 -12.23 4.18 10.80
C THR A 154 -11.40 4.17 9.52
N ILE A 155 -10.33 3.39 9.52
CA ILE A 155 -9.52 3.15 8.33
C ILE A 155 -10.10 1.98 7.53
N VAL A 156 -10.21 2.12 6.21
CA VAL A 156 -10.78 1.11 5.32
C VAL A 156 -9.74 0.68 4.32
N PHE A 157 -9.43 -0.62 4.32
CA PHE A 157 -8.59 -1.27 3.31
C PHE A 157 -9.48 -2.01 2.33
N THR A 158 -9.46 -1.62 1.06
CA THR A 158 -10.16 -2.37 0.01
C THR A 158 -9.16 -3.06 -0.89
N VAL A 159 -9.24 -4.37 -0.95
CA VAL A 159 -8.38 -5.21 -1.77
C VAL A 159 -9.17 -5.64 -3.01
N GLY A 160 -8.72 -5.20 -4.18
CA GLY A 160 -9.27 -5.62 -5.46
C GLY A 160 -8.61 -6.89 -6.00
N ALA A 161 -9.34 -7.60 -6.85
CA ALA A 161 -8.77 -8.67 -7.65
C ALA A 161 -7.58 -8.16 -8.48
N GLY A 162 -6.51 -8.98 -8.55
CA GLY A 162 -5.24 -8.58 -9.16
C GLY A 162 -4.26 -7.91 -8.18
N GLY A 163 -4.64 -7.77 -6.90
CA GLY A 163 -3.75 -7.27 -5.85
C GLY A 163 -3.74 -5.75 -5.69
N SER A 164 -4.68 -5.03 -6.31
CA SER A 164 -4.84 -3.59 -6.06
C SER A 164 -5.31 -3.37 -4.62
N VAL A 165 -4.79 -2.34 -3.97
CA VAL A 165 -5.24 -1.95 -2.63
C VAL A 165 -5.50 -0.45 -2.60
N SER A 166 -6.66 -0.06 -2.06
CA SER A 166 -6.94 1.32 -1.69
C SER A 166 -7.08 1.45 -0.19
N THR A 167 -6.76 2.64 0.32
CA THR A 167 -6.88 3.00 1.73
C THR A 167 -7.64 4.31 1.82
N LEU A 168 -8.70 4.35 2.63
CA LEU A 168 -9.48 5.55 2.91
C LEU A 168 -9.71 5.65 4.42
N VAL A 169 -9.89 6.87 4.92
CA VAL A 169 -10.27 7.12 6.31
C VAL A 169 -11.65 7.75 6.31
N TYR A 170 -12.52 7.26 7.19
CA TYR A 170 -13.88 7.74 7.36
C TYR A 170 -14.13 8.24 8.76
N ARG A 171 -15.04 9.21 8.90
CA ARG A 171 -15.63 9.58 10.18
C ARG A 171 -16.67 8.54 10.59
N GLY A 172 -16.49 8.01 11.79
CA GLY A 172 -17.36 7.06 12.46
C GLY A 172 -17.36 5.68 11.79
N PRO A 173 -18.37 4.86 12.13
CA PRO A 173 -18.55 3.54 11.53
C PRO A 173 -18.79 3.63 10.02
N VAL A 174 -18.21 2.69 9.27
CA VAL A 174 -18.34 2.61 7.81
C VAL A 174 -19.37 1.55 7.43
N ALA A 175 -20.26 1.87 6.49
CA ALA A 175 -21.21 0.91 5.95
C ALA A 175 -20.49 -0.29 5.29
N PRO A 176 -21.06 -1.50 5.30
CA PRO A 176 -20.49 -2.65 4.59
C PRO A 176 -20.27 -2.38 3.09
N CYS A 177 -19.28 -3.04 2.48
CA CYS A 177 -19.06 -2.97 1.04
C CYS A 177 -20.22 -3.62 0.28
N GLU A 178 -21.04 -2.80 -0.37
CA GLU A 178 -22.01 -3.27 -1.36
C GLU A 178 -21.29 -3.39 -2.70
N LEU A 179 -21.06 -4.62 -3.15
CA LEU A 179 -20.44 -4.87 -4.45
C LEU A 179 -21.38 -4.43 -5.56
N VAL A 180 -20.90 -3.53 -6.42
CA VAL A 180 -21.57 -3.18 -7.67
C VAL A 180 -20.63 -3.40 -8.85
N PRO A 181 -21.16 -3.67 -10.04
CA PRO A 181 -20.33 -3.80 -11.24
C PRO A 181 -19.50 -2.53 -11.42
N ARG A 182 -18.21 -2.72 -11.67
CA ARG A 182 -17.37 -1.64 -12.17
C ARG A 182 -17.92 -1.28 -13.55
N PRO A 183 -18.22 -0.01 -13.84
CA PRO A 183 -18.51 0.41 -15.20
C PRO A 183 -17.40 -0.14 -16.12
N PRO A 184 -17.72 -0.62 -17.33
CA PRO A 184 -16.66 -0.92 -18.28
C PRO A 184 -15.75 0.29 -18.34
N PHE A 185 -14.45 0.05 -18.17
CA PHE A 185 -13.47 1.05 -18.55
C PHE A 185 -13.67 1.18 -20.06
N ASP A 186 -14.45 2.18 -20.48
CA ASP A 186 -14.79 2.41 -21.89
C ASP A 186 -13.56 2.82 -22.71
N GLY A 187 -12.40 2.96 -22.05
CA GLY A 187 -11.15 3.34 -22.69
C GLY A 187 -11.13 4.80 -23.12
N GLU A 188 -12.26 5.49 -23.03
CA GLU A 188 -12.29 6.94 -22.96
C GLU A 188 -11.85 7.33 -21.55
N MET A 189 -10.52 7.42 -21.36
CA MET A 189 -10.02 8.58 -20.62
C MET A 189 -10.62 9.79 -21.34
N THR A 190 -11.76 10.26 -20.86
CA THR A 190 -12.45 11.45 -21.33
C THR A 190 -11.57 12.63 -20.95
N ASP A 191 -10.57 12.88 -21.79
CA ASP A 191 -9.40 13.71 -21.52
C ASP A 191 -8.59 13.23 -20.30
N GLU A 192 -7.25 13.31 -20.36
CA GLU A 192 -6.49 13.25 -19.11
C GLU A 192 -7.05 14.36 -18.19
N PRO A 193 -7.40 14.05 -16.92
CA PRO A 193 -8.04 15.03 -16.03
C PRO A 193 -7.14 16.22 -15.75
N PHE A 194 -5.86 16.10 -16.10
CA PHE A 194 -4.88 17.16 -16.13
C PHE A 194 -3.98 17.00 -17.36
N ARG A 195 -3.34 18.10 -17.76
CA ARG A 195 -2.29 18.11 -18.78
C ARG A 195 -1.03 18.72 -18.18
N PHE A 196 0.12 18.12 -18.47
CA PHE A 196 1.41 18.72 -18.12
C PHE A 196 1.56 20.08 -18.80
N ALA A 197 1.92 21.06 -17.98
CA ALA A 197 2.27 22.39 -18.44
C ALA A 197 3.78 22.43 -18.70
N ASP A 198 4.16 22.80 -19.92
CA ASP A 198 5.56 23.07 -20.24
C ASP A 198 5.96 24.41 -19.61
N VAL A 199 6.68 24.33 -18.49
CA VAL A 199 7.26 25.49 -17.81
C VAL A 199 8.78 25.25 -17.74
N PRO A 200 9.55 25.82 -18.68
CA PRO A 200 10.97 25.50 -18.81
C PRO A 200 11.77 25.84 -17.55
N GLY A 201 12.60 24.88 -17.11
CA GLY A 201 13.59 25.11 -16.06
C GLY A 201 13.01 25.31 -14.66
N ILE A 202 11.86 24.70 -14.35
CA ILE A 202 11.32 24.64 -12.97
C ILE A 202 11.79 23.41 -12.20
N GLU A 203 12.21 22.35 -12.90
CA GLU A 203 12.51 21.06 -12.30
C GLU A 203 13.67 21.13 -11.30
N GLY A 204 13.47 20.57 -10.12
CA GLY A 204 14.41 20.52 -9.02
C GLY A 204 14.68 21.87 -8.34
N ARG A 205 14.03 22.95 -8.79
CA ARG A 205 14.17 24.29 -8.18
C ARG A 205 13.18 24.49 -7.06
N THR A 206 13.50 25.43 -6.18
CA THR A 206 12.63 25.73 -5.05
C THR A 206 11.41 26.56 -5.49
N VAL A 207 10.31 26.46 -4.73
CA VAL A 207 9.11 27.27 -4.93
C VAL A 207 9.44 28.77 -4.92
N GLY A 208 10.33 29.22 -4.03
CA GLY A 208 10.80 30.60 -3.96
C GLY A 208 11.56 31.07 -5.20
N GLU A 209 12.22 30.17 -5.91
CA GLU A 209 12.93 30.45 -7.17
C GLU A 209 12.01 30.43 -8.40
N VAL A 210 10.95 29.62 -8.35
CA VAL A 210 10.02 29.42 -9.48
C VAL A 210 8.93 30.49 -9.49
N LEU A 211 8.26 30.74 -8.35
CA LEU A 211 7.10 31.64 -8.29
C LEU A 211 7.34 33.04 -8.88
N PRO A 212 8.47 33.73 -8.62
CA PRO A 212 8.70 35.07 -9.17
C PRO A 212 8.79 35.11 -10.71
N GLY A 213 9.09 33.97 -11.34
CA GLY A 213 9.21 33.84 -12.80
C GLY A 213 7.91 33.45 -13.50
N LEU A 214 6.88 33.03 -12.75
CA LEU A 214 5.60 32.63 -13.33
C LEU A 214 4.77 33.86 -13.70
N ARG A 215 4.05 33.76 -14.82
CA ARG A 215 3.10 34.79 -15.28
C ARG A 215 1.65 34.46 -14.94
N GLU A 216 1.42 33.35 -14.25
CA GLU A 216 0.10 32.83 -13.95
C GLU A 216 -0.55 33.64 -12.82
N GLU A 217 -1.84 33.90 -12.95
CA GLU A 217 -2.60 34.65 -11.94
C GLU A 217 -3.01 33.79 -10.74
N ALA A 218 -3.11 32.46 -10.94
CA ALA A 218 -3.45 31.47 -9.93
C ALA A 218 -2.47 30.30 -9.96
N VAL A 219 -1.79 30.07 -8.83
CA VAL A 219 -0.87 28.95 -8.63
C VAL A 219 -1.26 28.19 -7.37
N GLU A 220 -1.43 26.88 -7.49
CA GLU A 220 -1.62 25.96 -6.37
C GLU A 220 -0.53 24.88 -6.38
N PHE A 221 -0.48 24.05 -5.33
CA PHE A 221 0.61 23.11 -5.09
C PHE A 221 0.05 21.73 -4.78
N MET A 222 0.38 20.75 -5.60
CA MET A 222 0.08 19.35 -5.31
C MET A 222 1.31 18.72 -4.66
N VAL A 223 1.15 18.26 -3.43
CA VAL A 223 2.21 17.54 -2.73
C VAL A 223 2.37 16.17 -3.38
N ILE A 224 3.59 15.84 -3.79
CA ILE A 224 3.94 14.52 -4.31
C ILE A 224 4.44 13.68 -3.14
N ASP A 225 3.78 12.56 -2.89
CA ASP A 225 4.28 11.57 -1.95
C ASP A 225 5.04 10.48 -2.68
N ILE A 226 6.26 10.18 -2.23
CA ILE A 226 7.06 9.07 -2.77
C ILE A 226 7.00 7.92 -1.78
N PRO A 227 6.36 6.79 -2.16
CA PRO A 227 6.32 5.62 -1.30
C PRO A 227 7.76 5.14 -1.00
N PRO A 228 8.08 4.83 0.27
CA PRO A 228 9.38 4.26 0.62
C PRO A 228 9.63 2.97 -0.21
N GLY A 229 10.73 2.95 -0.96
CA GLY A 229 11.12 1.81 -1.80
C GLY A 229 10.58 1.81 -3.23
N ASN A 230 9.76 2.78 -3.64
CA ASN A 230 9.31 2.93 -5.03
C ASN A 230 9.88 4.23 -5.67
N PRO A 231 11.10 4.17 -6.21
CA PRO A 231 11.79 5.33 -6.75
C PRO A 231 11.18 5.97 -8.00
N GLY A 232 10.26 5.28 -8.69
CA GLY A 232 9.68 5.70 -9.98
C GLY A 232 8.16 5.77 -10.00
N GLY A 233 7.52 5.69 -8.83
CA GLY A 233 6.08 5.87 -8.66
C GLY A 233 5.81 7.00 -7.68
N TRP A 234 4.80 7.81 -7.97
CA TRP A 234 4.39 8.89 -7.10
C TRP A 234 2.89 8.81 -6.78
N GLY A 235 2.54 9.18 -5.55
CA GLY A 235 1.17 9.41 -5.12
C GLY A 235 0.82 10.90 -5.22
N THR A 236 -0.46 11.19 -5.49
CA THR A 236 -0.99 12.55 -5.40
C THR A 236 -1.44 12.80 -3.96
N GLY A 237 -0.79 13.75 -3.28
CA GLY A 237 -1.24 14.29 -2.00
C GLY A 237 -2.28 15.40 -2.20
N PRO A 238 -2.75 16.04 -1.11
CA PRO A 238 -3.73 17.11 -1.19
C PRO A 238 -3.18 18.33 -1.97
N ILE A 239 -4.04 19.02 -2.71
CA ILE A 239 -3.73 20.31 -3.32
C ILE A 239 -3.81 21.41 -2.25
N ARG A 240 -2.76 22.21 -2.14
CA ARG A 240 -2.58 23.29 -1.17
C ARG A 240 -2.51 24.64 -1.89
N LYS A 241 -3.02 25.68 -1.24
CA LYS A 241 -2.89 27.07 -1.71
C LYS A 241 -1.54 27.71 -1.38
N LYS A 242 -0.82 27.13 -0.42
CA LYS A 242 0.48 27.62 0.06
C LYS A 242 1.33 26.43 0.52
N VAL A 243 2.62 26.54 0.27
CA VAL A 243 3.70 25.67 0.76
C VAL A 243 4.91 26.54 1.09
N ASP A 244 5.91 26.00 1.79
CA ASP A 244 7.12 26.75 2.11
C ASP A 244 7.96 27.01 0.84
N HIS A 245 8.74 28.09 0.88
CA HIS A 245 9.51 28.56 -0.28
C HIS A 245 10.67 27.64 -0.65
N ASP A 246 11.13 26.79 0.25
CA ASP A 246 12.24 25.84 0.10
C ASP A 246 11.80 24.48 -0.46
N TRP A 247 10.50 24.24 -0.63
CA TRP A 247 9.99 23.04 -1.28
C TRP A 247 10.42 23.00 -2.74
N HIS A 248 10.61 21.80 -3.28
CA HIS A 248 11.16 21.56 -4.62
C HIS A 248 10.04 21.28 -5.62
N VAL A 249 10.12 21.92 -6.79
CA VAL A 249 9.16 21.81 -7.90
C VAL A 249 9.67 20.79 -8.91
N TRP A 250 8.84 19.85 -9.32
CA TRP A 250 9.21 18.75 -10.24
C TRP A 250 8.46 18.77 -11.56
N GLY A 251 7.40 19.56 -11.63
CA GLY A 251 6.58 19.72 -12.82
C GLY A 251 5.42 20.64 -12.54
N ALA A 252 4.60 20.84 -13.55
CA ALA A 252 3.38 21.60 -13.43
C ALA A 252 2.29 20.94 -14.26
N VAL A 253 1.06 21.03 -13.79
CA VAL A 253 -0.11 20.51 -14.48
C VAL A 253 -1.23 21.54 -14.49
N ARG A 254 -2.18 21.38 -15.40
CA ARG A 254 -3.46 22.09 -15.43
C ARG A 254 -4.59 21.08 -15.46
N PHE A 255 -5.57 21.22 -14.59
CA PHE A 255 -6.72 20.34 -14.58
C PHE A 255 -7.71 20.73 -15.69
N SER A 256 -8.32 19.75 -16.33
CA SER A 256 -9.29 19.97 -17.40
C SER A 256 -10.55 20.72 -16.91
N GLY A 257 -10.90 20.58 -15.62
CA GLY A 257 -11.98 21.32 -14.97
C GLY A 257 -11.62 22.75 -14.52
N ASP A 258 -10.32 23.08 -14.46
CA ASP A 258 -9.82 24.42 -14.12
C ASP A 258 -8.49 24.72 -14.82
N PRO A 259 -8.53 24.98 -16.14
CA PRO A 259 -7.31 25.21 -16.92
C PRO A 259 -6.62 26.55 -16.61
N GLY A 260 -7.28 27.44 -15.86
CA GLY A 260 -6.74 28.74 -15.45
C GLY A 260 -5.78 28.68 -14.27
N THR A 261 -5.80 27.58 -13.51
CA THR A 261 -4.93 27.37 -12.36
C THR A 261 -3.75 26.48 -12.74
N LEU A 262 -2.53 27.00 -12.56
CA LEU A 262 -1.32 26.19 -12.66
C LEU A 262 -1.08 25.48 -11.33
N VAL A 263 -0.98 24.15 -11.36
CA VAL A 263 -0.67 23.37 -10.16
C VAL A 263 0.76 22.88 -10.25
N LEU A 264 1.62 23.36 -9.36
CA LEU A 264 3.00 22.90 -9.24
C LEU A 264 3.03 21.58 -8.47
N LEU A 265 3.73 20.60 -9.02
CA LEU A 265 3.96 19.31 -8.36
C LEU A 265 5.20 19.47 -7.48
N VAL A 266 5.06 19.33 -6.16
CA VAL A 266 6.10 19.70 -5.20
C VAL A 266 6.41 18.64 -4.15
N THR A 267 7.64 18.64 -3.63
CA THR A 267 8.04 17.87 -2.44
C THR A 267 8.76 18.77 -1.44
N GLU A 268 8.73 18.38 -0.17
CA GLU A 268 9.49 19.10 0.87
C GLU A 268 11.00 18.93 0.65
N GLU A 269 11.44 17.70 0.41
CA GLU A 269 12.84 17.34 0.23
C GLU A 269 13.30 17.42 -1.22
N ASN A 270 14.59 17.68 -1.42
CA ASN A 270 15.24 17.50 -2.72
C ASN A 270 15.53 16.02 -2.96
N LEU A 271 15.01 15.48 -4.05
CA LEU A 271 15.09 14.06 -4.35
C LEU A 271 16.25 13.69 -5.28
N GLY A 272 16.94 14.69 -5.83
CA GLY A 272 18.04 14.53 -6.78
C GLY A 272 17.65 14.01 -8.17
N ARG A 273 16.41 13.57 -8.36
CA ARG A 273 15.82 13.13 -9.64
C ARG A 273 14.33 13.46 -9.69
N ASN A 274 13.76 13.53 -10.88
CA ASN A 274 12.35 13.87 -11.04
C ASN A 274 11.46 12.68 -10.68
N PRO A 275 10.62 12.75 -9.63
CA PRO A 275 9.75 11.65 -9.26
C PRO A 275 8.55 11.45 -10.19
N VAL A 276 8.24 12.45 -11.03
CA VAL A 276 7.11 12.44 -11.96
C VAL A 276 7.48 11.70 -13.25
N THR A 277 8.68 11.96 -13.78
CA THR A 277 9.18 11.35 -15.03
C THR A 277 10.12 10.17 -14.79
N GLY A 278 10.76 10.10 -13.63
CA GLY A 278 11.74 9.07 -13.29
C GLY A 278 13.17 9.33 -13.79
N ASP A 279 13.42 10.48 -14.41
CA ASP A 279 14.71 10.90 -14.98
C ASP A 279 15.62 11.62 -13.96
#